data_AF-A0A7S2IHN9-F1
#
_entry.id   AF-A0A7S2IHN9-F1
#
_cell.length_a   1.000
_cell.length_b   1.000
_cell.length_c   1.000
_cell.angle_alpha   90.00
_cell.angle_beta   90.00
_cell.angle_gamma   90.00
#
_symmetry.space_group_name_H-M   'P 1'
#
loop_
_entity.id
_entity.type
_entity.pdbx_description
1 polymer ?
#
loop_
_entity_poly.entity_id
_entity_poly.type
_entity_poly.pdbx_seq_one_letter_code
_entity_poly.pdbx_strand_id
1 'polypeptide(L)'
;IPRSCIFNTGSNRSKSFSFSCNSSRGRRAGMNSSVPVPKKTKTTRIEQQSKLKLWNNDDIDSLPDADNVVPLEKTRISIDGTTPRKVMLSICRCLHDMSIAIIPKRNKLLAESLDSVQFYIRLYKEKFNTKYRVMVELQRKRGDSLSYCKIARVILHVLKHGDDFNGTLSIGCSLSIHQPKLKFVRFATVDSIDIESDIPENLHTVVNMLRDTHLDTNLNGMESLFFMTKEDSTMPPTNLYVAGVILQGGAGDSEYLKTEIEKSIRCKHSPGRDQEYEDDDDLLDGFEPQCRKTMHHYALAVLANSLHIWSKHNINMVPVIHSDKWLGHNG
;
A
#
# COMPACT_ATOMS: atom_id res chain seq x y z
N ILE A 1 23.02 -52.14 22.50
CA ILE A 1 23.31 -52.09 23.95
C ILE A 1 24.62 -51.34 24.10
N PRO A 2 24.76 -50.28 24.93
CA PRO A 2 23.90 -49.84 26.05
C PRO A 2 23.09 -48.56 25.76
N ARG A 3 21.80 -48.53 26.14
CA ARG A 3 21.18 -47.84 27.32
C ARG A 3 21.10 -46.31 27.16
N SER A 4 20.00 -45.75 26.68
CA SER A 4 18.72 -45.44 27.38
C SER A 4 18.87 -44.42 28.53
N CYS A 5 18.35 -43.20 28.30
CA CYS A 5 17.78 -42.36 29.35
C CYS A 5 16.41 -41.88 28.87
N ILE A 6 15.38 -42.47 29.46
CA ILE A 6 14.00 -42.01 29.50
C ILE A 6 13.91 -41.06 30.69
N PHE A 7 13.31 -39.89 30.52
CA PHE A 7 12.58 -39.24 31.61
C PHE A 7 11.24 -38.75 31.08
N ASN A 8 10.22 -39.12 31.84
CA ASN A 8 8.81 -38.92 31.59
C ASN A 8 8.24 -38.09 32.75
N THR A 9 7.09 -37.45 32.48
CA THR A 9 6.05 -36.98 33.42
C THR A 9 6.20 -35.65 34.16
N GLY A 10 5.11 -34.86 34.09
CA GLY A 10 4.80 -33.69 34.91
C GLY A 10 4.00 -32.65 34.12
N SER A 11 2.74 -32.88 33.72
CA SER A 11 1.51 -32.81 34.54
C SER A 11 1.22 -31.43 35.16
N ASN A 12 0.03 -30.91 34.84
CA ASN A 12 -0.83 -30.00 35.62
C ASN A 12 -0.54 -28.49 35.63
N ARG A 13 -1.35 -27.70 34.89
CA ARG A 13 -2.62 -27.11 35.40
C ARG A 13 -3.13 -26.01 34.46
N SER A 14 -4.16 -26.35 33.70
CA SER A 14 -5.08 -25.39 33.08
C SER A 14 -5.95 -24.77 34.18
N LYS A 15 -5.90 -23.45 34.35
CA LYS A 15 -6.92 -22.70 35.10
C LYS A 15 -7.90 -22.09 34.10
N SER A 16 -9.02 -22.77 33.91
CA SER A 16 -10.21 -22.23 33.28
C SER A 16 -10.87 -21.22 34.24
N PHE A 17 -10.98 -19.97 33.81
CA PHE A 17 -11.87 -18.98 34.43
C PHE A 17 -13.21 -19.03 33.70
N SER A 18 -14.22 -19.62 34.34
CA SER A 18 -15.61 -19.59 33.91
C SER A 18 -16.28 -18.33 34.45
N PHE A 19 -16.68 -17.43 33.55
CA PHE A 19 -17.62 -16.36 33.88
C PHE A 19 -19.05 -16.86 33.68
N SER A 20 -19.74 -17.05 34.79
CA SER A 20 -21.17 -17.37 34.85
C SER A 20 -21.97 -16.07 34.75
N CYS A 21 -22.65 -15.85 33.62
CA CYS A 21 -23.60 -14.75 33.47
C CYS A 21 -25.02 -15.27 33.74
N ASN A 22 -25.58 -14.83 34.87
CA ASN A 22 -26.94 -15.13 35.29
C ASN A 22 -27.97 -14.55 34.32
N SER A 23 -28.77 -15.45 33.74
CA SER A 23 -30.04 -15.14 33.09
C SER A 23 -31.10 -14.82 34.14
N SER A 24 -31.57 -13.58 34.17
CA SER A 24 -32.81 -13.22 34.86
C SER A 24 -33.83 -12.69 33.84
N ARG A 25 -34.87 -13.50 33.64
CA ARG A 25 -36.11 -13.14 32.96
C ARG A 25 -36.89 -12.13 33.81
N GLY A 26 -37.29 -11.01 33.21
CA GLY A 26 -38.27 -10.08 33.78
C GLY A 26 -39.23 -9.57 32.69
N ARG A 27 -40.48 -10.04 32.74
CA ARG A 27 -41.62 -9.52 31.97
C ARG A 27 -42.16 -8.23 32.60
N ARG A 28 -42.61 -7.28 31.76
CA ARG A 28 -43.85 -6.44 31.84
C ARG A 28 -43.58 -5.12 31.09
N ALA A 29 -44.31 -4.83 30.02
CA ALA A 29 -45.67 -4.25 29.91
C ALA A 29 -45.59 -2.72 29.72
N GLY A 30 -46.39 -2.23 28.79
CA GLY A 30 -46.20 -0.96 28.10
C GLY A 30 -46.33 0.30 28.95
N MET A 31 -45.79 1.40 28.41
CA MET A 31 -46.33 2.75 28.57
C MET A 31 -45.74 3.66 27.49
N ASN A 32 -46.63 4.33 26.77
CA ASN A 32 -46.33 5.31 25.74
C ASN A 32 -45.63 6.53 26.37
N SER A 33 -44.43 6.85 25.89
CA SER A 33 -43.74 8.10 26.18
C SER A 33 -43.20 8.65 24.88
N SER A 34 -43.88 9.68 24.36
CA SER A 34 -43.46 10.50 23.24
C SER A 34 -42.13 11.19 23.56
N VAL A 35 -41.04 10.64 23.04
CA VAL A 35 -39.71 11.25 23.13
C VAL A 35 -39.59 12.37 22.09
N PRO A 36 -39.15 13.58 22.44
CA PRO A 36 -38.94 14.65 21.48
C PRO A 36 -37.76 14.31 20.57
N VAL A 37 -37.98 14.32 19.26
CA VAL A 37 -36.94 14.16 18.25
C VAL A 37 -35.89 15.27 18.42
N PRO A 38 -34.61 14.95 18.68
CA PRO A 38 -33.58 15.97 18.75
C PRO A 38 -33.37 16.57 17.36
N LYS A 39 -33.64 17.88 17.24
CA LYS A 39 -33.34 18.67 16.05
C LYS A 39 -31.85 18.54 15.77
N LYS A 40 -31.50 17.88 14.67
CA LYS A 40 -30.11 17.78 14.17
C LYS A 40 -29.58 19.19 13.89
N THR A 41 -28.81 19.71 14.82
CA THR A 41 -28.10 20.98 14.73
C THR A 41 -27.03 20.86 13.64
N LYS A 42 -27.06 21.81 12.68
CA LYS A 42 -26.12 21.95 11.55
C LYS A 42 -24.72 22.39 12.04
N THR A 43 -24.03 21.54 12.82
CA THR A 43 -22.75 21.92 13.46
C THR A 43 -21.51 21.46 12.67
N THR A 44 -21.63 20.64 11.63
CA THR A 44 -20.47 20.09 10.90
C THR A 44 -19.82 21.03 9.87
N ARG A 45 -20.51 22.09 9.41
CA ARG A 45 -19.97 22.97 8.36
C ARG A 45 -18.96 24.01 8.87
N ILE A 46 -19.00 24.34 10.17
CA ILE A 46 -18.16 25.40 10.76
C ILE A 46 -16.78 24.86 11.17
N GLU A 47 -16.67 23.61 11.61
CA GLU A 47 -15.38 23.01 12.01
C GLU A 47 -14.43 22.69 10.84
N GLN A 48 -14.96 22.47 9.63
CA GLN A 48 -14.09 22.30 8.44
C GLN A 48 -13.57 23.64 7.94
N GLN A 49 -14.33 24.73 8.07
CA GLN A 49 -13.88 26.08 7.71
C GLN A 49 -12.76 26.59 8.63
N SER A 50 -12.75 26.21 9.90
CA SER A 50 -11.67 26.56 10.83
C SER A 50 -10.36 25.82 10.54
N LYS A 51 -10.42 24.56 10.04
CA LYS A 51 -9.23 23.81 9.59
C LYS A 51 -8.61 24.34 8.29
N LEU A 52 -9.39 25.03 7.45
CA LEU A 52 -8.91 25.69 6.22
C LEU A 52 -8.10 26.97 6.50
N LYS A 53 -8.12 27.52 7.72
CA LYS A 53 -7.28 28.68 8.09
C LYS A 53 -5.77 28.35 8.13
N LEU A 54 -5.37 27.08 8.08
CA LEU A 54 -3.96 26.69 8.17
C LEU A 54 -3.18 26.82 6.86
N TRP A 55 -3.85 26.96 5.72
CA TRP A 55 -3.18 27.14 4.44
C TRP A 55 -3.28 28.60 4.01
N ASN A 56 -2.39 29.42 4.56
CA ASN A 56 -2.26 30.83 4.19
C ASN A 56 -1.83 30.93 2.72
N ASN A 57 -2.48 31.80 1.96
CA ASN A 57 -2.14 32.04 0.55
C ASN A 57 -0.68 32.51 0.36
N ASP A 58 -0.06 33.00 1.43
CA ASP A 58 1.31 33.50 1.44
C ASP A 58 2.36 32.38 1.39
N ASP A 59 2.01 31.17 1.88
CA ASP A 59 2.89 30.00 1.94
C ASP A 59 2.87 29.14 0.66
N ILE A 60 2.30 29.65 -0.44
CA ILE A 60 2.24 28.94 -1.71
C ILE A 60 3.55 29.12 -2.45
N ASP A 61 4.21 28.00 -2.74
CA ASP A 61 5.49 27.94 -3.41
C ASP A 61 5.40 28.50 -4.85
N SER A 62 6.46 29.17 -5.28
CA SER A 62 6.65 29.51 -6.70
C SER A 62 6.84 28.24 -7.52
N LEU A 63 6.50 28.29 -8.81
CA LEU A 63 6.77 27.19 -9.72
C LEU A 63 8.28 26.85 -9.68
N PRO A 64 8.67 25.59 -9.45
CA PRO A 64 10.08 25.19 -9.56
C PRO A 64 10.59 25.38 -10.99
N ASP A 65 11.84 25.83 -11.14
CA ASP A 65 12.47 26.03 -12.45
C ASP A 65 12.43 24.73 -13.27
N ALA A 66 12.06 24.86 -14.55
CA ALA A 66 11.73 23.75 -15.44
C ALA A 66 12.84 22.70 -15.60
N ASP A 67 14.08 23.06 -15.30
CA ASP A 67 15.26 22.22 -15.51
C ASP A 67 15.43 21.10 -14.46
N ASN A 68 14.67 21.12 -13.36
CA ASN A 68 14.82 20.15 -12.26
C ASN A 68 13.58 19.28 -11.98
N VAL A 69 12.50 19.39 -12.76
CA VAL A 69 11.26 18.66 -12.49
C VAL A 69 10.90 17.75 -13.65
N VAL A 70 11.35 16.49 -13.56
CA VAL A 70 10.80 15.40 -14.37
C VAL A 70 9.39 15.12 -13.85
N PRO A 71 8.32 15.36 -14.65
CA PRO A 71 6.97 15.05 -14.21
C PRO A 71 6.82 13.53 -14.13
N LEU A 72 6.83 13.00 -12.90
CA LEU A 72 6.76 11.57 -12.66
C LEU A 72 5.40 10.97 -13.07
N GLU A 73 4.32 11.76 -13.18
CA GLU A 73 3.00 11.31 -13.60
C GLU A 73 2.19 12.44 -14.30
N LYS A 74 1.24 12.10 -15.19
CA LYS A 74 0.29 13.05 -15.82
C LYS A 74 -0.78 13.56 -14.85
N THR A 75 -0.37 14.02 -13.68
CA THR A 75 -1.25 14.42 -12.57
C THR A 75 -1.10 15.91 -12.22
N ARG A 76 -0.63 16.71 -13.19
CA ARG A 76 -0.55 18.16 -13.10
C ARG A 76 -1.56 18.86 -14.01
N ILE A 77 -2.08 20.00 -13.57
CA ILE A 77 -2.86 20.93 -14.40
C ILE A 77 -2.53 22.36 -14.04
N SER A 78 -2.51 23.25 -15.04
CA SER A 78 -2.39 24.69 -14.84
C SER A 78 -3.74 25.35 -15.08
N ILE A 79 -4.14 26.22 -14.17
CA ILE A 79 -5.43 26.93 -14.19
C ILE A 79 -5.13 28.43 -14.31
N ASP A 80 -5.61 29.03 -15.39
CA ASP A 80 -5.39 30.44 -15.68
C ASP A 80 -6.49 31.33 -15.08
N GLY A 81 -6.12 32.56 -14.70
CA GLY A 81 -7.07 33.60 -14.28
C GLY A 81 -7.78 33.32 -12.96
N THR A 82 -7.27 32.40 -12.14
CA THR A 82 -7.90 31.97 -10.89
C THR A 82 -6.94 32.18 -9.71
N THR A 83 -7.47 32.58 -8.55
CA THR A 83 -6.65 32.71 -7.34
C THR A 83 -6.39 31.33 -6.71
N PRO A 84 -5.23 31.10 -6.08
CA PRO A 84 -4.95 29.82 -5.43
C PRO A 84 -6.01 29.44 -4.38
N ARG A 85 -6.55 30.43 -3.66
CA ARG A 85 -7.66 30.25 -2.71
C ARG A 85 -8.90 29.65 -3.36
N LYS A 86 -9.27 30.08 -4.57
CA LYS A 86 -10.46 29.55 -5.26
C LYS A 86 -10.22 28.11 -5.71
N VAL A 87 -9.04 27.84 -6.29
CA VAL A 87 -8.61 26.47 -6.64
C VAL A 87 -8.66 25.55 -5.42
N MET A 88 -8.16 26.03 -4.28
CA MET A 88 -8.19 25.31 -3.01
C MET A 88 -9.59 24.89 -2.59
N LEU A 89 -10.52 25.84 -2.59
CA LEU A 89 -11.88 25.61 -2.16
C LEU A 89 -12.56 24.57 -3.06
N SER A 90 -12.32 24.62 -4.37
CA SER A 90 -12.80 23.61 -5.31
C SER A 90 -12.21 22.22 -5.04
N ILE A 91 -10.91 22.13 -4.72
CA ILE A 91 -10.26 20.86 -4.34
C ILE A 91 -10.89 20.32 -3.05
N CYS A 92 -10.99 21.13 -2.00
CA CYS A 92 -11.53 20.71 -0.71
C CYS A 92 -12.99 20.27 -0.83
N ARG A 93 -13.80 20.97 -1.64
CA ARG A 93 -15.17 20.56 -1.95
C ARG A 93 -15.21 19.21 -2.68
N CYS A 94 -14.39 19.05 -3.72
CA CYS A 94 -14.30 17.80 -4.47
C CYS A 94 -13.89 16.61 -3.58
N LEU A 95 -12.88 16.80 -2.71
CA LEU A 95 -12.45 15.78 -1.75
C LEU A 95 -13.54 15.45 -0.73
N HIS A 96 -14.24 16.47 -0.23
CA HIS A 96 -15.38 16.29 0.67
C HIS A 96 -16.49 15.46 0.00
N ASP A 97 -16.86 15.78 -1.24
CA ASP A 97 -17.92 15.10 -1.98
C ASP A 97 -17.53 13.62 -2.28
N MET A 98 -16.23 13.34 -2.41
CA MET A 98 -15.70 11.98 -2.51
C MET A 98 -15.47 11.28 -1.15
N SER A 99 -15.83 11.90 -0.02
CA SER A 99 -15.58 11.37 1.33
C SER A 99 -14.09 11.07 1.62
N ILE A 100 -13.18 11.89 1.10
CA ILE A 100 -11.73 11.77 1.29
C ILE A 100 -11.29 12.65 2.46
N ALA A 101 -10.57 12.07 3.41
CA ALA A 101 -10.02 12.79 4.56
C ALA A 101 -8.81 13.65 4.14
N ILE A 102 -8.66 14.83 4.75
CA ILE A 102 -7.56 15.75 4.48
C ILE A 102 -6.80 16.13 5.73
N ILE A 103 -5.47 16.18 5.61
CA ILE A 103 -4.54 16.61 6.66
C ILE A 103 -3.66 17.71 6.06
N PRO A 104 -3.82 18.98 6.49
CA PRO A 104 -2.97 20.05 6.00
C PRO A 104 -1.52 19.86 6.47
N LYS A 105 -0.59 20.13 5.55
CA LYS A 105 0.86 20.26 5.80
C LYS A 105 1.30 21.62 5.28
N ARG A 106 2.48 22.09 5.70
CA ARG A 106 3.00 23.45 5.47
C ARG A 106 2.70 23.99 4.06
N ASN A 107 3.06 23.24 3.03
CA ASN A 107 2.96 23.60 1.61
C ASN A 107 2.29 22.51 0.76
N LYS A 108 1.53 21.59 1.38
CA LYS A 108 0.78 20.54 0.67
C LYS A 108 -0.41 20.02 1.50
N LEU A 109 -1.41 19.43 0.86
CA LEU A 109 -2.40 18.59 1.55
C LEU A 109 -1.98 17.14 1.44
N LEU A 110 -2.07 16.40 2.54
CA LEU A 110 -2.15 14.95 2.49
C LEU A 110 -3.63 14.57 2.45
N ALA A 111 -4.04 13.83 1.43
CA ALA A 111 -5.38 13.29 1.28
C ALA A 111 -5.36 11.76 1.42
N GLU A 112 -6.40 11.20 2.05
CA GLU A 112 -6.53 9.77 2.30
C GLU A 112 -7.96 9.29 2.04
N SER A 113 -8.13 8.35 1.11
CA SER A 113 -9.44 7.74 0.80
C SER A 113 -9.78 6.60 1.77
N LEU A 114 -11.04 6.17 1.77
CA LEU A 114 -11.51 5.00 2.52
C LEU A 114 -10.76 3.71 2.15
N ASP A 115 -10.37 3.59 0.87
CA ASP A 115 -9.60 2.46 0.34
C ASP A 115 -8.08 2.58 0.62
N SER A 116 -7.69 3.38 1.62
CA SER A 116 -6.30 3.61 2.04
C SER A 116 -5.38 4.17 0.94
N VAL A 117 -5.94 4.84 -0.08
CA VAL A 117 -5.14 5.57 -1.08
C VAL A 117 -4.70 6.90 -0.49
N GLN A 118 -3.40 7.07 -0.32
CA GLN A 118 -2.80 8.31 0.17
C GLN A 118 -2.11 9.06 -0.96
N PHE A 119 -2.35 10.36 -1.06
CA PHE A 119 -1.71 11.22 -2.05
C PHE A 119 -1.51 12.64 -1.53
N TYR A 120 -0.48 13.31 -2.07
CA TYR A 120 -0.24 14.72 -1.81
C TYR A 120 -0.88 15.58 -2.89
N ILE A 121 -1.35 16.75 -2.48
CA ILE A 121 -1.81 17.81 -3.38
C ILE A 121 -0.94 19.04 -3.11
N ARG A 122 -0.24 19.50 -4.14
CA ARG A 122 0.57 20.72 -4.12
C ARG A 122 -0.03 21.76 -5.04
N LEU A 123 0.10 23.01 -4.62
CA LEU A 123 -0.29 24.18 -5.39
C LEU A 123 0.94 25.04 -5.58
N TYR A 124 1.15 25.50 -6.80
CA TYR A 124 2.20 26.44 -7.15
C TYR A 124 1.56 27.66 -7.77
N LYS A 125 2.11 28.83 -7.47
CA LYS A 125 1.68 30.10 -8.06
C LYS A 125 2.72 30.56 -9.08
N GLU A 126 2.24 30.96 -10.25
CA GLU A 126 3.03 31.61 -11.28
C GLU A 126 2.34 32.93 -11.65
N LYS A 127 3.10 34.03 -11.63
CA LYS A 127 2.60 35.33 -12.06
C LYS A 127 2.85 35.46 -13.56
N PHE A 128 1.80 35.32 -14.38
CA PHE A 128 1.91 35.36 -15.83
C PHE A 128 1.15 36.57 -16.39
N ASN A 129 1.87 37.53 -16.97
CA ASN A 129 1.31 38.69 -17.68
C ASN A 129 0.10 39.34 -16.97
N THR A 130 0.30 39.81 -15.74
CA THR A 130 -0.71 40.44 -14.84
C THR A 130 -1.82 39.54 -14.29
N LYS A 131 -1.90 38.28 -14.73
CA LYS A 131 -2.85 37.28 -14.22
C LYS A 131 -2.12 36.22 -13.38
N TYR A 132 -2.85 35.61 -12.46
CA TYR A 132 -2.37 34.45 -11.72
C TYR A 132 -2.62 33.19 -12.55
N ARG A 133 -1.57 32.38 -12.69
CA ARG A 133 -1.64 30.99 -13.12
C ARG A 133 -1.35 30.14 -11.89
N VAL A 134 -2.20 29.15 -11.64
CA VAL A 134 -2.06 28.23 -10.50
C VAL A 134 -1.83 26.84 -11.06
N MET A 135 -0.68 26.24 -10.75
CA MET A 135 -0.44 24.83 -11.07
C MET A 135 -0.85 23.98 -9.89
N VAL A 136 -1.63 22.92 -10.16
CA VAL A 136 -1.99 21.89 -9.20
C VAL A 136 -1.26 20.61 -9.56
N GLU A 137 -0.61 19.98 -8.60
CA GLU A 137 0.07 18.70 -8.76
C GLU A 137 -0.48 17.71 -7.73
N LEU A 138 -0.88 16.52 -8.19
CA LEU A 138 -1.22 15.39 -7.34
C LEU A 138 -0.10 14.35 -7.41
N GLN A 139 0.32 13.83 -6.26
CA GLN A 139 1.38 12.81 -6.19
C GLN A 139 0.93 11.66 -5.30
N ARG A 140 0.85 10.44 -5.87
CA ARG A 140 0.55 9.25 -5.08
C ARG A 140 1.65 9.00 -4.05
N LYS A 141 1.25 8.69 -2.83
CA LYS A 141 2.15 8.32 -1.72
C LYS A 141 2.04 6.82 -1.42
N ARG A 142 0.82 6.29 -1.35
CA ARG A 142 0.52 4.86 -1.06
C ARG A 142 -0.83 4.47 -1.65
N GLY A 143 -1.05 3.18 -1.85
CA GLY A 143 -2.33 2.59 -2.26
C GLY A 143 -2.38 2.24 -3.73
N ASP A 144 -3.51 1.66 -4.14
CA ASP A 144 -3.77 1.19 -5.50
C ASP A 144 -3.65 2.32 -6.53
N SER A 145 -2.89 2.08 -7.59
CA SER A 145 -2.61 3.05 -8.65
C SER A 145 -3.85 3.36 -9.48
N LEU A 146 -4.73 2.38 -9.72
CA LEU A 146 -5.96 2.55 -10.49
C LEU A 146 -6.96 3.46 -9.75
N SER A 147 -7.15 3.20 -8.46
CA SER A 147 -8.01 4.01 -7.58
C SER A 147 -7.48 5.43 -7.45
N TYR A 148 -6.16 5.59 -7.27
CA TYR A 148 -5.51 6.91 -7.32
C TYR A 148 -5.78 7.64 -8.65
N CYS A 149 -5.58 6.97 -9.78
CA CYS A 149 -5.81 7.59 -11.10
C CYS A 149 -7.27 8.02 -11.29
N LYS A 150 -8.24 7.24 -10.80
CA LYS A 150 -9.67 7.61 -10.81
C LYS A 150 -9.91 8.88 -9.99
N ILE A 151 -9.41 8.93 -8.75
CA ILE A 151 -9.54 10.10 -7.86
C ILE A 151 -8.89 11.33 -8.49
N ALA A 152 -7.65 11.18 -8.98
CA ALA A 152 -6.91 12.29 -9.58
C ALA A 152 -7.62 12.84 -10.82
N ARG A 153 -8.16 11.98 -11.69
CA ARG A 153 -8.93 12.42 -12.86
C ARG A 153 -10.17 13.22 -12.48
N VAL A 154 -10.89 12.81 -11.44
CA VAL A 154 -12.07 13.55 -10.96
C VAL A 154 -11.67 14.93 -10.44
N ILE A 155 -10.63 15.02 -9.60
CA ILE A 155 -10.13 16.30 -9.08
C ILE A 155 -9.70 17.22 -10.22
N LEU A 156 -8.88 16.73 -11.15
CA LEU A 156 -8.37 17.51 -12.28
C LEU A 156 -9.50 17.95 -13.23
N HIS A 157 -10.52 17.10 -13.42
CA HIS A 157 -11.69 17.44 -14.22
C HIS A 157 -12.50 18.59 -13.61
N VAL A 158 -12.81 18.51 -12.31
CA VAL A 158 -13.51 19.58 -11.58
C VAL A 158 -12.74 20.90 -11.66
N LEU A 159 -11.42 20.84 -11.54
CA LEU A 159 -10.57 22.02 -11.65
C LEU A 159 -10.55 22.65 -13.04
N LYS A 160 -10.64 21.84 -14.10
CA LYS A 160 -10.63 22.32 -15.49
C LYS A 160 -11.96 22.92 -15.92
N HIS A 161 -13.06 22.32 -15.50
CA HIS A 161 -14.41 22.64 -15.99
C HIS A 161 -15.26 23.44 -15.00
N GLY A 162 -14.79 23.62 -13.76
CA GLY A 162 -15.51 24.36 -12.72
C GLY A 162 -16.55 23.52 -11.98
N ASP A 163 -17.31 24.21 -11.13
CA ASP A 163 -18.30 23.62 -10.20
C ASP A 163 -19.59 23.15 -10.90
N ASP A 164 -19.69 23.22 -12.24
CA ASP A 164 -20.82 22.70 -13.04
C ASP A 164 -20.91 21.16 -13.03
N PHE A 165 -20.15 20.52 -12.14
CA PHE A 165 -20.16 19.11 -11.90
C PHE A 165 -21.42 18.68 -11.11
N ASN A 166 -22.53 18.52 -11.83
CA ASN A 166 -23.71 17.81 -11.32
C ASN A 166 -23.44 16.30 -11.29
N GLY A 167 -22.67 15.85 -10.28
CA GLY A 167 -22.81 14.56 -9.57
C GLY A 167 -22.79 13.23 -10.33
N THR A 168 -22.68 13.19 -11.66
CA THR A 168 -22.72 11.96 -12.45
C THR A 168 -21.68 12.00 -13.56
N LEU A 169 -20.39 12.13 -13.21
CA LEU A 169 -19.43 11.29 -13.92
C LEU A 169 -19.77 9.86 -13.48
N SER A 170 -20.73 9.26 -14.17
CA SER A 170 -20.68 7.83 -14.42
C SER A 170 -19.33 7.63 -15.11
N ILE A 171 -18.28 7.42 -14.32
CA ILE A 171 -17.05 6.84 -14.81
C ILE A 171 -17.55 5.56 -15.48
N GLY A 172 -17.58 5.57 -16.81
CA GLY A 172 -18.12 4.52 -17.69
C GLY A 172 -17.25 3.27 -17.64
N CYS A 173 -16.99 2.80 -16.44
CA CYS A 173 -16.33 1.58 -16.08
C CYS A 173 -17.10 1.06 -14.86
N SER A 174 -18.39 0.79 -15.08
CA SER A 174 -19.09 -0.27 -14.37
C SER A 174 -18.42 -1.59 -14.75
N LEU A 175 -17.19 -1.80 -14.30
CA LEU A 175 -16.85 -3.14 -13.84
C LEU A 175 -17.75 -3.31 -12.63
N SER A 176 -18.89 -3.97 -12.85
CA SER A 176 -19.66 -4.61 -11.79
C SER A 176 -18.75 -5.67 -11.17
N ILE A 177 -17.73 -5.22 -10.44
CA ILE A 177 -17.19 -5.98 -9.34
C ILE A 177 -18.38 -6.09 -8.43
N HIS A 178 -19.01 -7.26 -8.45
CA HIS A 178 -20.02 -7.65 -7.51
C HIS A 178 -19.35 -7.48 -6.15
N GLN A 179 -19.46 -6.30 -5.54
CA GLN A 179 -19.00 -6.10 -4.18
C GLN A 179 -19.88 -7.06 -3.40
N PRO A 180 -19.34 -8.20 -2.89
CA PRO A 180 -20.13 -9.00 -1.98
C PRO A 180 -20.58 -8.02 -0.92
N LYS A 181 -21.88 -8.04 -0.58
CA LYS A 181 -22.42 -7.23 0.50
C LYS A 181 -21.69 -7.65 1.77
N LEU A 182 -20.52 -7.07 2.01
CA LEU A 182 -19.81 -7.18 3.25
C LEU A 182 -20.73 -6.48 4.23
N LYS A 183 -21.50 -7.29 4.95
CA LYS A 183 -22.10 -6.87 6.20
C LYS A 183 -20.93 -6.27 6.95
N PHE A 184 -20.96 -4.95 7.16
CA PHE A 184 -20.11 -4.29 8.13
C PHE A 184 -20.44 -4.95 9.46
N VAL A 185 -19.74 -6.04 9.76
CA VAL A 185 -19.50 -6.49 11.11
C VAL A 185 -18.85 -5.24 11.70
N ARG A 186 -19.61 -4.51 12.52
CA ARG A 186 -19.03 -3.58 13.47
C ARG A 186 -17.77 -4.26 13.96
N PHE A 187 -16.61 -3.60 13.88
CA PHE A 187 -15.42 -4.05 14.57
C PHE A 187 -15.80 -4.21 16.05
N ALA A 188 -16.38 -5.37 16.37
CA ALA A 188 -16.17 -6.04 17.62
C ALA A 188 -14.68 -5.96 17.80
N THR A 189 -14.27 -5.49 18.97
CA THR A 189 -12.95 -5.75 19.53
C THR A 189 -12.40 -6.97 18.83
N VAL A 190 -11.41 -6.75 17.96
CA VAL A 190 -10.73 -7.82 17.25
C VAL A 190 -10.07 -8.60 18.36
N ASP A 191 -10.81 -9.58 18.88
CA ASP A 191 -10.35 -10.59 19.81
C ASP A 191 -9.20 -11.23 19.07
N SER A 192 -7.97 -10.85 19.46
CA SER A 192 -6.70 -11.43 19.03
C SER A 192 -6.80 -12.20 17.72
N ILE A 193 -6.79 -11.51 16.57
CA ILE A 193 -6.42 -12.19 15.32
C ILE A 193 -5.11 -12.87 15.65
N ASP A 194 -5.08 -14.18 15.46
CA ASP A 194 -3.90 -14.99 15.68
C ASP A 194 -2.92 -14.64 14.56
N ILE A 195 -2.24 -13.51 14.72
CA ILE A 195 -1.32 -12.93 13.72
C ILE A 195 -0.26 -13.96 13.33
N GLU A 196 0.02 -14.94 14.21
CA GLU A 196 0.95 -16.04 13.93
C GLU A 196 0.41 -17.07 12.94
N SER A 197 -0.91 -17.28 12.84
CA SER A 197 -1.50 -18.24 11.89
C SER A 197 -1.58 -17.72 10.45
N ASP A 198 -1.74 -16.41 10.28
CA ASP A 198 -1.99 -15.81 8.95
C ASP A 198 -0.69 -15.60 8.15
N ILE A 199 0.46 -15.47 8.83
CA ILE A 199 1.75 -15.22 8.16
C ILE A 199 2.16 -16.42 7.27
N PRO A 200 2.13 -17.68 7.75
CA PRO A 200 2.44 -18.84 6.92
C PRO A 200 1.51 -19.00 5.71
N GLU A 201 0.21 -18.72 5.86
CA GLU A 201 -0.77 -18.85 4.77
C GLU A 201 -0.53 -17.82 3.65
N ASN A 202 -0.26 -16.57 4.04
CA ASN A 202 0.10 -15.52 3.08
C ASN A 202 1.40 -15.87 2.34
N LEU A 203 2.40 -16.39 3.06
CA LEU A 203 3.66 -16.80 2.46
C LEU A 203 3.48 -18.01 1.52
N HIS A 204 2.64 -18.97 1.88
CA HIS A 204 2.27 -20.10 1.03
C HIS A 204 1.61 -19.63 -0.28
N THR A 205 0.75 -18.62 -0.21
CA THR A 205 0.14 -18.01 -1.41
C THR A 205 1.20 -17.41 -2.33
N VAL A 206 2.16 -16.67 -1.79
CA VAL A 206 3.30 -16.11 -2.56
C VAL A 206 4.13 -17.22 -3.20
N VAL A 207 4.39 -18.31 -2.48
CA VAL A 207 5.12 -19.47 -3.01
C VAL A 207 4.38 -20.11 -4.18
N ASN A 208 3.06 -20.26 -4.09
CA ASN A 208 2.26 -20.79 -5.19
C ASN A 208 2.30 -19.88 -6.43
N MET A 209 2.32 -18.56 -6.25
CA MET A 209 2.49 -17.61 -7.37
C MET A 209 3.88 -17.71 -8.01
N LEU A 210 4.91 -17.96 -7.22
CA LEU A 210 6.27 -18.16 -7.74
C LEU A 210 6.45 -19.51 -8.45
N ARG A 211 5.64 -20.53 -8.07
CA ARG A 211 5.59 -21.84 -8.74
C ARG A 211 4.83 -21.84 -10.06
N ASP A 212 4.05 -20.80 -10.32
CA ASP A 212 3.26 -20.68 -11.54
C ASP A 212 4.18 -20.62 -12.77
N THR A 213 3.69 -21.10 -13.91
CA THR A 213 4.41 -21.05 -15.19
C THR A 213 4.42 -19.66 -15.83
N HIS A 214 3.48 -18.79 -15.42
CA HIS A 214 3.32 -17.46 -15.99
C HIS A 214 4.22 -16.42 -15.30
N LEU A 215 5.03 -15.73 -16.11
CA LEU A 215 6.05 -14.80 -15.61
C LEU A 215 5.46 -13.57 -14.90
N ASP A 216 4.29 -13.11 -15.31
CA ASP A 216 3.55 -12.03 -14.66
C ASP A 216 3.11 -12.41 -13.24
N THR A 217 2.68 -13.66 -13.05
CA THR A 217 2.30 -14.22 -11.76
C THR A 217 3.53 -14.38 -10.87
N ASN A 218 4.65 -14.84 -11.43
CA ASN A 218 5.91 -14.90 -10.68
C ASN A 218 6.39 -13.49 -10.28
N LEU A 219 6.29 -12.51 -11.17
CA LEU A 219 6.63 -11.12 -10.89
C LEU A 219 5.78 -10.56 -9.75
N ASN A 220 4.47 -10.81 -9.77
CA ASN A 220 3.56 -10.40 -8.71
C ASN A 220 3.86 -11.12 -7.38
N GLY A 221 4.24 -12.39 -7.42
CA GLY A 221 4.73 -13.13 -6.25
C GLY A 221 5.98 -12.50 -5.65
N MET A 222 6.95 -12.12 -6.49
CA MET A 222 8.19 -11.49 -6.06
C MET A 222 7.95 -10.06 -5.51
N GLU A 223 7.05 -9.29 -6.12
CA GLU A 223 6.62 -7.99 -5.62
C GLU A 223 5.92 -8.10 -4.25
N SER A 224 5.04 -9.09 -4.10
CA SER A 224 4.37 -9.37 -2.82
C SER A 224 5.40 -9.68 -1.72
N LEU A 225 6.41 -10.49 -2.04
CA LEU A 225 7.51 -10.82 -1.13
C LEU A 225 8.34 -9.57 -0.75
N PHE A 226 8.57 -8.67 -1.72
CA PHE A 226 9.22 -7.39 -1.46
C PHE A 226 8.42 -6.55 -0.45
N PHE A 227 7.10 -6.48 -0.56
CA PHE A 227 6.27 -5.78 0.44
C PHE A 227 6.30 -6.45 1.80
N MET A 228 6.26 -7.78 1.88
CA MET A 228 6.35 -8.54 3.14
C MET A 228 7.68 -8.33 3.87
N THR A 229 8.76 -8.06 3.13
CA THR A 229 10.10 -7.78 3.70
C THR A 229 10.35 -6.30 3.93
N LYS A 230 9.46 -5.38 3.54
CA LYS A 230 9.66 -3.94 3.72
C LYS A 230 9.17 -3.47 5.09
N GLU A 231 10.10 -2.95 5.91
CA GLU A 231 9.82 -2.54 7.30
C GLU A 231 8.71 -1.48 7.42
N ASP A 232 8.65 -0.52 6.49
CA ASP A 232 7.63 0.55 6.52
C ASP A 232 6.22 0.09 6.13
N SER A 233 6.10 -1.09 5.51
CA SER A 233 4.86 -1.56 4.87
C SER A 233 4.20 -2.73 5.58
N THR A 234 4.97 -3.48 6.38
CA THR A 234 4.57 -4.75 6.98
C THR A 234 4.90 -4.77 8.47
N MET A 235 4.05 -5.40 9.29
CA MET A 235 4.26 -5.45 10.74
C MET A 235 5.57 -6.18 11.12
N PRO A 236 6.23 -5.77 12.22
CA PRO A 236 7.50 -6.37 12.67
C PRO A 236 7.50 -7.91 12.85
N PRO A 237 6.45 -8.56 13.36
CA PRO A 237 6.46 -10.02 13.47
C PRO A 237 6.48 -10.72 12.11
N THR A 238 5.69 -10.20 11.16
CA THR A 238 5.60 -10.74 9.79
C THR A 238 6.91 -10.56 9.03
N ASN A 239 7.50 -9.36 9.07
CA ASN A 239 8.73 -9.09 8.33
C ASN A 239 9.91 -9.91 8.88
N LEU A 240 9.99 -10.13 10.21
CA LEU A 240 10.99 -10.95 10.85
C LEU A 240 10.84 -12.44 10.50
N TYR A 241 9.60 -12.95 10.52
CA TYR A 241 9.31 -14.33 10.13
C TYR A 241 9.72 -14.58 8.67
N VAL A 242 9.27 -13.72 7.75
CA VAL A 242 9.54 -13.87 6.31
C VAL A 242 11.03 -13.74 6.02
N ALA A 243 11.74 -12.78 6.63
CA ALA A 243 13.19 -12.66 6.52
C ALA A 243 13.91 -13.93 7.00
N GLY A 244 13.43 -14.54 8.09
CA GLY A 244 13.94 -15.81 8.59
C GLY A 244 13.78 -16.95 7.59
N VAL A 245 12.59 -17.09 7.01
CA VAL A 245 12.27 -18.11 6.00
C VAL A 245 13.14 -17.97 4.75
N ILE A 246 13.36 -16.75 4.27
CA ILE A 246 14.19 -16.47 3.09
C ILE A 246 15.67 -16.82 3.34
N LEU A 247 16.22 -16.42 4.48
CA LEU A 247 17.66 -16.52 4.73
C LEU A 247 18.08 -17.93 5.21
N GLN A 248 17.33 -18.52 6.13
CA GLN A 248 17.64 -19.86 6.63
C GLN A 248 17.42 -20.90 5.54
N GLY A 249 16.34 -20.76 4.77
CA GLY A 249 15.79 -21.92 4.06
C GLY A 249 15.28 -22.96 5.06
N GLY A 250 14.83 -24.11 4.57
CA GLY A 250 14.18 -25.08 5.45
C GLY A 250 13.66 -26.29 4.70
N ALA A 251 12.53 -26.85 5.15
CA ALA A 251 11.82 -27.88 4.39
C ALA A 251 10.64 -27.27 3.62
N GLY A 252 10.30 -27.88 2.48
CA GLY A 252 9.12 -27.50 1.70
C GLY A 252 9.22 -26.11 1.08
N ASP A 253 8.25 -25.25 1.40
CA ASP A 253 8.07 -23.95 0.78
C ASP A 253 9.21 -22.96 1.06
N SER A 254 9.84 -23.05 2.23
CA SER A 254 10.98 -22.21 2.61
C SER A 254 12.21 -22.43 1.71
N GLU A 255 12.53 -23.69 1.41
CA GLU A 255 13.68 -24.02 0.55
C GLU A 255 13.43 -23.61 -0.89
N TYR A 256 12.19 -23.83 -1.36
CA TYR A 256 11.79 -23.40 -2.68
C TYR A 256 11.91 -21.88 -2.83
N LEU A 257 11.40 -21.12 -1.86
CA LEU A 257 11.46 -19.66 -1.88
C LEU A 257 12.90 -19.16 -1.95
N LYS A 258 13.78 -19.71 -1.10
CA LYS A 258 15.21 -19.39 -1.11
C LYS A 258 15.84 -19.69 -2.48
N THR A 259 15.59 -20.87 -3.03
CA THR A 259 16.11 -21.29 -4.34
C THR A 259 15.63 -20.37 -5.47
N GLU A 260 14.35 -19.97 -5.46
CA GLU A 260 13.80 -19.11 -6.51
C GLU A 260 14.33 -17.67 -6.42
N ILE A 261 14.58 -17.16 -5.21
CA ILE A 261 15.27 -15.87 -5.00
C ILE A 261 16.72 -15.96 -5.52
N GLU A 262 17.46 -17.00 -5.14
CA GLU A 262 18.83 -17.22 -5.61
C GLU A 262 18.89 -17.31 -7.14
N LYS A 263 17.96 -18.05 -7.75
CA LYS A 263 17.82 -18.16 -9.21
C LYS A 263 17.50 -16.81 -9.86
N SER A 264 16.60 -16.03 -9.28
CA SER A 264 16.24 -14.69 -9.77
C SER A 264 17.40 -13.70 -9.68
N ILE A 265 18.22 -13.78 -8.63
CA ILE A 265 19.45 -12.98 -8.47
C ILE A 265 20.50 -13.40 -9.50
N ARG A 266 20.68 -14.70 -9.72
CA ARG A 266 21.68 -15.26 -10.65
C ARG A 266 21.26 -15.18 -12.11
N CYS A 267 20.00 -14.87 -12.39
CA CYS A 267 19.49 -14.71 -13.74
C CYS A 267 20.31 -13.59 -14.41
N LYS A 268 21.25 -13.96 -15.28
CA LYS A 268 22.10 -13.01 -15.99
C LYS A 268 21.21 -12.19 -16.93
N HIS A 269 20.78 -11.03 -16.49
CA HIS A 269 20.43 -9.95 -17.40
C HIS A 269 21.77 -9.43 -17.89
N SER A 270 22.31 -10.02 -18.94
CA SER A 270 23.49 -9.45 -19.59
C SER A 270 23.05 -8.40 -20.60
N PRO A 271 23.11 -7.09 -20.28
CA PRO A 271 23.40 -6.09 -21.29
C PRO A 271 24.92 -6.16 -21.50
N GLY A 272 25.36 -7.19 -22.22
CA GLY A 272 26.76 -7.52 -22.36
C GLY A 272 27.10 -7.88 -23.78
N ARG A 273 27.14 -6.84 -24.63
CA ARG A 273 28.00 -6.68 -25.81
C ARG A 273 27.95 -7.75 -26.92
N ASP A 274 27.62 -7.25 -28.10
CA ASP A 274 28.25 -7.59 -29.38
C ASP A 274 28.04 -9.02 -29.91
N GLN A 275 26.90 -9.63 -29.64
CA GLN A 275 26.34 -10.54 -30.63
C GLN A 275 25.47 -9.71 -31.56
N GLU A 276 26.07 -9.32 -32.69
CA GLU A 276 25.37 -9.05 -33.94
C GLU A 276 24.47 -10.26 -34.21
N TYR A 277 23.27 -10.24 -33.62
CA TYR A 277 22.23 -11.18 -33.98
C TYR A 277 21.73 -10.72 -35.34
N GLU A 278 22.17 -11.46 -36.35
CA GLU A 278 21.64 -11.41 -37.70
C GLU A 278 20.10 -11.48 -37.65
N ASP A 279 19.50 -10.65 -38.50
CA ASP A 279 18.06 -10.41 -38.67
C ASP A 279 17.25 -11.71 -38.86
N ASP A 280 16.87 -12.37 -37.77
CA ASP A 280 15.75 -13.33 -37.79
C ASP A 280 14.57 -12.76 -36.98
N ASP A 281 13.57 -12.33 -37.75
CA ASP A 281 12.31 -11.65 -37.41
C ASP A 281 11.36 -12.45 -36.50
N ASP A 282 11.82 -12.92 -35.34
CA ASP A 282 10.91 -13.36 -34.27
C ASP A 282 10.64 -12.21 -33.30
N LEU A 283 9.67 -11.36 -33.69
CA LEU A 283 9.01 -10.29 -32.93
C LEU A 283 8.28 -10.78 -31.64
N LEU A 284 8.83 -11.77 -30.95
CA LEU A 284 8.36 -12.25 -29.65
C LEU A 284 8.84 -11.31 -28.53
N ASP A 285 8.04 -10.26 -28.39
CA ASP A 285 7.62 -9.59 -27.16
C ASP A 285 8.73 -9.24 -26.14
N GLY A 286 9.26 -8.02 -26.24
CA GLY A 286 10.19 -7.42 -25.27
C GLY A 286 9.67 -7.30 -23.83
N PHE A 287 8.47 -7.81 -23.55
CA PHE A 287 7.88 -7.95 -22.22
C PHE A 287 8.64 -8.94 -21.33
N GLU A 288 9.09 -10.08 -21.87
CA GLU A 288 9.72 -11.14 -21.06
C GLU A 288 11.07 -10.71 -20.46
N PRO A 289 12.01 -10.12 -21.22
CA PRO A 289 13.28 -9.65 -20.67
C PRO A 289 13.09 -8.58 -19.58
N GLN A 290 12.10 -7.69 -19.75
CA GLN A 290 11.81 -6.63 -18.79
C GLN A 290 11.22 -7.17 -17.48
N CYS A 291 10.32 -8.16 -17.56
CA CYS A 291 9.77 -8.83 -16.38
C CYS A 291 10.85 -9.54 -15.58
N ARG A 292 11.74 -10.30 -16.25
CA ARG A 292 12.85 -10.97 -15.57
C ARG A 292 13.81 -9.97 -14.91
N LYS A 293 14.14 -8.86 -15.60
CA LYS A 293 14.94 -7.76 -15.03
C LYS A 293 14.29 -7.16 -13.78
N THR A 294 12.97 -7.02 -13.78
CA THR A 294 12.22 -6.48 -12.65
C THR A 294 12.19 -7.48 -11.48
N MET A 295 11.99 -8.77 -11.77
CA MET A 295 12.11 -9.85 -10.77
C MET A 295 13.48 -9.87 -10.11
N HIS A 296 14.55 -9.71 -10.88
CA HIS A 296 15.91 -9.63 -10.34
C HIS A 296 16.09 -8.46 -9.37
N HIS A 297 15.62 -7.26 -9.71
CA HIS A 297 15.67 -6.13 -8.80
C HIS A 297 14.86 -6.38 -7.52
N TYR A 298 13.67 -6.98 -7.64
CA TYR A 298 12.89 -7.34 -6.45
C TYR A 298 13.59 -8.41 -5.62
N ALA A 299 14.18 -9.43 -6.22
CA ALA A 299 14.90 -10.47 -5.50
C ALA A 299 16.10 -9.90 -4.73
N LEU A 300 16.87 -8.99 -5.33
CA LEU A 300 17.94 -8.26 -4.65
C LEU A 300 17.40 -7.42 -3.48
N ALA A 301 16.29 -6.70 -3.69
CA ALA A 301 15.69 -5.88 -2.65
C ALA A 301 15.13 -6.73 -1.49
N VAL A 302 14.48 -7.85 -1.79
CA VAL A 302 14.00 -8.84 -0.82
C VAL A 302 15.15 -9.37 0.03
N LEU A 303 16.26 -9.75 -0.61
CA LEU A 303 17.45 -10.23 0.09
C LEU A 303 18.04 -9.13 0.99
N ALA A 304 18.23 -7.92 0.46
CA ALA A 304 18.78 -6.78 1.20
C ALA A 304 17.90 -6.42 2.42
N ASN A 305 16.58 -6.37 2.23
CA ASN A 305 15.62 -6.13 3.31
C ASN A 305 15.70 -7.22 4.38
N SER A 306 15.76 -8.49 3.96
CA SER A 306 15.82 -9.63 4.88
C SER A 306 17.08 -9.59 5.74
N LEU A 307 18.24 -9.31 5.11
CA LEU A 307 19.51 -9.13 5.82
C LEU A 307 19.44 -7.95 6.79
N HIS A 308 18.86 -6.81 6.36
CA HIS A 308 18.72 -5.64 7.23
C HIS A 308 17.88 -5.94 8.48
N ILE A 309 16.71 -6.58 8.31
CA ILE A 309 15.83 -6.98 9.41
C ILE A 309 16.58 -7.89 10.38
N TRP A 310 17.23 -8.94 9.88
CA TRP A 310 17.99 -9.86 10.74
C TRP A 310 19.15 -9.21 11.49
N SER A 311 19.88 -8.29 10.84
CA SER A 311 20.98 -7.54 11.47
C SER A 311 20.47 -6.74 12.66
N LYS A 312 19.35 -6.03 12.45
CA LYS A 312 18.70 -5.20 13.47
C LYS A 312 18.26 -6.00 14.70
N HIS A 313 17.86 -7.26 14.51
CA HIS A 313 17.45 -8.16 15.58
C HIS A 313 18.60 -8.93 16.24
N ASN A 314 19.87 -8.61 15.90
CA ASN A 314 21.08 -9.28 16.43
C ASN A 314 21.06 -10.80 16.24
N ILE A 315 20.42 -11.29 15.18
CA ILE A 315 20.39 -12.72 14.86
C ILE A 315 21.73 -13.07 14.19
N ASN A 316 22.33 -14.18 14.62
CA ASN A 316 23.63 -14.60 14.13
C ASN A 316 23.58 -14.94 12.62
N MET A 317 24.16 -14.09 11.78
CA MET A 317 24.19 -14.27 10.32
C MET A 317 25.33 -15.17 9.82
N VAL A 318 26.29 -15.51 10.69
CA VAL A 318 27.49 -16.31 10.34
C VAL A 318 27.13 -17.57 9.54
N PRO A 319 26.09 -18.37 9.88
CA PRO A 319 25.74 -19.56 9.12
C PRO A 319 25.24 -19.29 7.69
N VAL A 320 24.62 -18.12 7.47
CA VAL A 320 24.03 -17.77 6.16
C VAL A 320 25.08 -17.16 5.24
N ILE A 321 25.96 -16.32 5.79
CA ILE A 321 27.04 -15.66 5.03
C ILE A 321 28.12 -16.67 4.63
N HIS A 322 28.44 -17.66 5.47
CA HIS A 322 29.44 -18.68 5.14
C HIS A 322 28.94 -19.79 4.22
N SER A 323 27.67 -19.77 3.81
CA SER A 323 27.25 -20.60 2.70
C SER A 323 27.66 -19.89 1.40
N ASP A 324 28.70 -20.39 0.72
CA ASP A 324 29.17 -19.91 -0.60
C ASP A 324 28.07 -19.95 -1.69
N LYS A 325 26.88 -20.44 -1.34
CA LYS A 325 25.67 -20.49 -2.15
C LYS A 325 25.12 -19.11 -2.54
N TRP A 326 25.36 -18.05 -1.78
CA TRP A 326 24.82 -16.73 -2.15
C TRP A 326 25.70 -15.96 -3.13
N LEU A 327 27.02 -16.11 -3.02
CA LEU A 327 27.99 -15.35 -3.83
C LEU A 327 28.22 -15.97 -5.22
N GLY A 328 27.84 -17.22 -5.41
CA GLY A 328 28.09 -17.95 -6.66
C GLY A 328 29.59 -18.17 -6.91
N HIS A 329 29.94 -18.95 -7.93
CA HIS A 329 31.34 -19.25 -8.25
C HIS A 329 32.11 -18.06 -8.87
N ASN A 330 31.44 -16.92 -9.04
CA ASN A 330 32.00 -15.73 -9.68
C ASN A 330 32.01 -14.50 -8.75
N GLY A 331 31.70 -14.68 -7.46
CA GLY A 331 31.66 -13.62 -6.45
C GLY A 331 33.02 -13.28 -5.89
#